data_AF-A0A7C2E2V0-F1
#
_entry.id   AF-A0A7C2E2V0-F1
#
_cell.length_a   1.000
_cell.length_b   1.000
_cell.length_c   1.000
_cell.angle_alpha   90.00
_cell.angle_beta   90.00
_cell.angle_gamma   90.00
#
_symmetry.space_group_name_H-M   'P 1'
#
loop_
_entity.id
_entity.type
_entity.pdbx_description
1 polymer ?
#
loop_
_entity_poly.entity_id
_entity_poly.type
_entity_poly.pdbx_seq_one_letter_code
_entity_poly.pdbx_strand_id
1 'polypeptide(L)' 'MARRYGEAYWTKEQPIEVKTKRVWLSYFPQAGKLQLATYFKKDGEDIRAKVVTLDQEDIALHPEARDLILRALEDWR' A
#
# COMPACT_ATOMS: atom_id res chain seq x y z
N MET A 1 -18.39 -25.54 4.68
CA MET A 1 -18.59 -24.16 5.20
C MET A 1 -17.93 -23.20 4.21
N ALA A 2 -18.70 -22.58 3.32
CA ALA A 2 -18.13 -21.69 2.31
C ALA A 2 -17.74 -20.36 2.96
N ARG A 3 -16.44 -20.02 2.97
CA ARG A 3 -15.98 -18.70 3.38
C ARG A 3 -16.53 -17.68 2.37
N ARG A 4 -17.48 -16.85 2.79
CA ARG A 4 -17.83 -15.61 2.08
C ARG A 4 -16.61 -14.70 2.19
N TYR A 5 -15.69 -14.80 1.24
CA TYR A 5 -14.76 -13.71 1.00
C TYR A 5 -15.60 -12.58 0.43
N GLY A 6 -15.81 -11.52 1.21
CA GLY A 6 -16.32 -10.27 0.65
C GLY A 6 -15.42 -9.84 -0.51
N GLU A 7 -15.99 -9.15 -1.50
CA GLU A 7 -15.21 -8.59 -2.60
C GLU A 7 -14.00 -7.81 -2.07
N ALA A 8 -12.84 -8.06 -2.66
CA ALA A 8 -11.60 -7.45 -2.23
C ALA A 8 -11.63 -5.93 -2.46
N TYR A 9 -11.03 -5.16 -1.56
CA TYR A 9 -11.12 -3.69 -1.62
C TYR A 9 -10.59 -3.10 -2.93
N TRP A 10 -9.57 -3.74 -3.53
CA TRP A 10 -8.97 -3.30 -4.80
C TRP A 10 -9.89 -3.44 -6.02
N THR A 11 -11.05 -4.08 -5.89
CA THR A 11 -12.07 -4.13 -6.98
C THR A 11 -13.09 -3.00 -6.88
N LYS A 12 -13.15 -2.29 -5.75
CA LYS A 12 -14.17 -1.26 -5.47
C LYS A 12 -13.65 0.16 -5.55
N GLU A 13 -12.33 0.32 -5.53
CA GLU A 13 -11.66 1.61 -5.53
C GLU A 13 -10.46 1.58 -6.48
N GLN A 14 -10.33 2.64 -7.29
CA GLN A 14 -9.13 2.87 -8.06
C GLN A 14 -8.11 3.62 -7.17
N PRO A 15 -6.92 3.06 -6.92
CA PRO A 15 -5.93 3.70 -6.07
C PRO A 15 -5.30 4.94 -6.71
N ILE A 16 -4.80 5.83 -5.87
CA ILE A 16 -3.83 6.87 -6.26
C ILE A 16 -2.46 6.21 -6.31
N GLU A 17 -1.82 6.20 -7.48
CA GLU A 17 -0.61 5.41 -7.69
C GLU A 17 0.58 6.22 -8.19
N VAL A 18 1.76 5.86 -7.69
CA VAL A 18 3.04 6.38 -8.18
C VAL A 18 4.02 5.23 -8.32
N LYS A 19 4.73 5.17 -9.45
CA LYS A 19 5.86 4.27 -9.67
C LYS A 19 7.16 5.07 -9.59
N THR A 20 8.06 4.64 -8.72
CA THR A 20 9.46 5.06 -8.71
C THR A 20 10.29 4.05 -9.50
N LYS A 21 11.62 4.17 -9.55
CA LYS A 21 12.48 3.14 -10.19
C LYS A 21 12.43 1.75 -9.53
N ARG A 22 11.98 1.64 -8.28
CA ARG A 22 12.10 0.40 -7.46
C ARG A 22 10.82 0.02 -6.73
N VAL A 23 9.97 0.99 -6.43
CA VAL A 23 8.77 0.82 -5.61
C VAL A 23 7.57 1.38 -6.34
N TRP A 24 6.46 0.64 -6.29
CA TRP A 24 5.13 1.04 -6.69
C TRP A 24 4.32 1.32 -5.43
N LEU A 25 3.91 2.58 -5.27
CA LEU A 25 3.05 3.03 -4.18
C LEU A 25 1.61 3.07 -4.68
N SER A 26 0.69 2.52 -3.90
CA SER A 26 -0.75 2.56 -4.19
C SER A 26 -1.51 2.93 -2.92
N TYR A 27 -2.18 4.08 -2.93
CA TYR A 27 -3.01 4.55 -1.83
C TYR A 27 -4.48 4.36 -2.16
N PHE A 28 -5.22 3.70 -1.27
CA PHE A 28 -6.65 3.41 -1.35
C PHE A 28 -7.36 4.20 -0.22
N PRO A 29 -7.73 5.46 -0.45
CA PRO A 29 -8.37 6.32 0.55
C PRO A 29 -9.63 5.73 1.18
N GLN A 30 -10.55 5.17 0.38
CA GLN A 30 -11.83 4.67 0.88
C GLN A 30 -11.63 3.40 1.70
N ALA A 31 -10.69 2.54 1.29
CA ALA A 31 -10.34 1.33 2.03
C ALA A 31 -9.40 1.59 3.22
N GLY A 32 -8.84 2.80 3.36
CA GLY A 32 -7.84 3.13 4.36
C GLY A 32 -6.56 2.30 4.25
N LYS A 33 -6.10 1.99 3.02
CA LYS A 33 -4.90 1.16 2.81
C LYS A 33 -3.81 1.92 2.05
N LEU A 34 -2.56 1.78 2.47
CA LEU A 34 -1.39 2.20 1.70
C LEU A 34 -0.51 0.99 1.40
N GLN A 35 -0.27 0.72 0.12
CA GLN A 35 0.59 -0.37 -0.33
C GLN A 35 1.93 0.15 -0.82
N LEU A 36 2.99 -0.53 -0.39
CA LEU A 36 4.35 -0.36 -0.88
C LEU A 36 4.78 -1.68 -1.50
N ALA A 37 4.95 -1.69 -2.82
CA ALA A 37 5.31 -2.88 -3.54
C ALA A 37 6.66 -2.75 -4.23
N THR A 38 7.55 -3.73 -4.11
CA THR A 38 8.59 -3.89 -5.11
C THR A 38 7.94 -4.37 -6.40
N TYR A 39 8.49 -3.96 -7.54
CA TYR A 39 8.00 -4.41 -8.84
C TYR A 39 9.16 -4.67 -9.80
N PHE A 40 8.90 -5.52 -10.79
CA PHE A 40 9.86 -5.86 -11.84
C PHE A 40 9.14 -5.96 -13.18
N LYS A 41 9.89 -5.83 -14.28
CA LYS A 41 9.33 -6.04 -15.62
C LYS A 41 9.36 -7.51 -15.98
N LYS A 42 8.25 -8.01 -16.51
CA LYS A 42 8.14 -9.32 -17.15
C LYS A 42 7.30 -9.16 -18.41
N ASP A 43 7.82 -9.62 -19.54
CA ASP A 43 7.11 -9.57 -20.84
C ASP A 43 6.63 -8.15 -21.22
N GLY A 44 7.38 -7.12 -20.82
CA GLY A 44 7.06 -5.71 -21.07
C GLY A 44 6.17 -5.05 -20.01
N GLU A 45 5.50 -5.85 -19.18
CA GLU A 45 4.58 -5.39 -18.14
C GLU A 45 5.25 -5.27 -16.77
N ASP A 46 4.82 -4.29 -15.98
CA ASP A 46 5.28 -4.14 -14.59
C ASP A 46 4.47 -5.06 -13.67
N ILE A 47 5.14 -6.00 -13.01
CA ILE A 47 4.55 -6.96 -12.08
C ILE A 47 4.99 -6.64 -10.65
N ARG A 48 4.01 -6.54 -9.74
CA ARG A 48 4.26 -6.42 -8.29
C ARG A 48 4.78 -7.75 -7.73
N ALA A 49 5.83 -7.69 -6.91
CA ALA A 49 6.43 -8.87 -6.29
C ALA A 49 6.14 -8.97 -4.79
N LYS A 50 6.75 -8.09 -3.99
CA LYS A 50 6.60 -8.06 -2.54
C LYS A 50 5.80 -6.84 -2.13
N VAL A 51 4.66 -7.04 -1.50
CA VAL A 51 3.75 -5.96 -1.10
C VAL A 51 3.65 -5.90 0.41
N VAL A 52 3.91 -4.72 0.97
CA VAL A 52 3.57 -4.38 2.36
C VAL A 52 2.35 -3.48 2.31
N THR A 53 1.34 -3.78 3.12
CA THR A 53 0.14 -2.95 3.25
C THR A 53 0.11 -2.34 4.64
N LEU A 54 0.07 -1.02 4.72
CA LEU A 54 -0.23 -0.28 5.93
C LEU A 54 -1.73 -0.05 6.00
N ASP A 55 -2.31 -0.40 7.13
CA ASP A 55 -3.75 -0.31 7.40
C ASP A 55 -4.02 0.92 8.26
N GLN A 56 -4.95 1.77 7.85
CA GLN A 56 -5.28 2.99 8.59
C GLN A 56 -5.75 2.68 10.01
N GLU A 57 -6.54 1.61 10.22
CA GLU A 57 -7.01 1.24 11.55
C GLU A 57 -5.85 0.83 12.46
N ASP A 58 -4.92 0.03 11.94
CA ASP A 58 -3.72 -0.42 12.67
C ASP A 58 -2.80 0.75 13.00
N ILE A 59 -2.50 1.61 12.02
CA ILE A 59 -1.69 2.82 12.21
C ILE A 59 -2.36 3.80 13.20
N ALA A 60 -3.69 3.87 13.24
CA ALA A 60 -4.41 4.69 14.19
C ALA A 60 -4.35 4.13 15.63
N LEU A 61 -4.31 2.81 15.78
CA LEU A 61 -4.14 2.15 17.08
C LEU A 61 -2.70 2.20 17.60
N HIS A 62 -1.71 2.33 16.70
CA HIS A 62 -0.28 2.35 16.98
C HIS A 62 0.36 3.68 16.59
N PRO A 63 0.13 4.77 17.36
CA PRO A 63 0.62 6.11 17.04
C PRO A 63 2.15 6.18 16.90
N GLU A 64 2.89 5.35 17.62
CA GLU A 64 4.35 5.23 17.52
C GLU A 64 4.82 4.84 16.11
N ALA A 65 4.06 4.00 15.40
CA ALA A 65 4.37 3.62 14.03
C ALA A 65 4.15 4.79 13.07
N ARG A 66 3.04 5.52 13.25
CA ARG A 66 2.75 6.75 12.49
C ARG A 66 3.86 7.78 12.67
N ASP A 67 4.26 8.03 13.90
CA ASP A 67 5.25 9.05 14.24
C ASP A 67 6.63 8.70 13.66
N LEU A 68 7.02 7.42 13.71
CA LEU A 68 8.26 6.95 13.09
C LEU A 68 8.25 7.15 11.56
N ILE A 69 7.14 6.83 10.89
CA ILE A 69 7.00 7.05 9.44
C ILE A 69 7.14 8.53 9.11
N LEU A 70 6.42 9.40 9.82
CA LEU A 70 6.47 10.84 9.59
C LEU A 70 7.87 11.41 9.83
N ARG A 71 8.55 10.95 10.89
CA ARG A 71 9.93 11.35 11.19
C ARG A 71 10.87 10.98 10.06
N ALA A 72 10.81 9.74 9.56
CA ALA A 72 11.67 9.29 8.47
C ALA A 72 11.44 10.12 7.19
N LEU A 73 10.19 10.45 6.88
CA LEU A 73 9.86 11.26 5.70
C LEU A 73 10.37 12.70 5.81
N GLU A 74 10.32 13.29 7.01
CA GLU A 74 10.83 14.65 7.23
C GLU A 74 12.37 14.69 7.20
N ASP A 75 13.05 13.69 7.76
CA ASP A 75 14.53 13.58 7.73
C ASP A 75 15.09 13.40 6.31
N TRP A 76 14.27 13.02 5.31
CA TRP A 76 14.67 12.84 3.90
C TRP A 76 14.42 14.06 3.01
N ARG A 77 13.79 15.12 3.52
CA ARG A 77 13.54 16.36 2.76
C ARG A 77 14.79 17.21 2.62
#